data_AF-A0A536GLI8-F1
#
_entry.id   AF-A0A536GLI8-F1
#
_cell.length_a   1.000
_cell.length_b   1.000
_cell.length_c   1.000
_cell.angle_alpha   90.00
_cell.angle_beta   90.00
_cell.angle_gamma   90.00
#
_symmetry.space_group_name_H-M   'P 1'
#
loop_
_entity.id
_entity.type
_entity.pdbx_description
1 polymer ?
#
loop_
_entity_poly.entity_id
_entity_poly.type
_entity_poly.pdbx_seq_one_letter_code
_entity_poly.pdbx_strand_id
1 'polypeptide(L)'
;MYGERDYAFGQRILTLRTQLGLTQTGLAQRLGVSRKAVLAWEAGSSYPKAGHLQQLIALGVRASAFPAEREAEEIRALWRAARQKVLLDEAWLASLLDRTHPALTLLPPVPLE
;
A
#
# COMPACT_ATOMS: atom_id res chain seq x y z
N MET A 1 21.50 7.97 -20.48
CA MET A 1 20.32 7.09 -20.57
C MET A 1 19.70 7.00 -19.18
N TYR A 2 18.56 7.64 -18.96
CA TYR A 2 17.77 7.39 -17.76
C TYR A 2 17.02 6.08 -18.00
N GLY A 3 17.22 5.08 -17.15
CA GLY A 3 16.39 3.89 -17.16
C GLY A 3 14.92 4.30 -17.14
N GLU A 4 14.10 3.60 -17.91
CA GLU A 4 12.68 3.91 -18.09
C GLU A 4 12.02 4.06 -16.72
N ARG A 5 11.60 5.30 -16.40
CA ARG A 5 10.98 5.61 -15.11
C ARG A 5 9.62 4.95 -15.08
N ASP A 6 9.33 4.24 -14.00
CA ASP A 6 8.02 3.64 -13.79
C ASP A 6 7.08 4.67 -13.17
N TYR A 7 6.62 5.60 -14.01
CA TYR A 7 5.68 6.64 -13.59
C TYR A 7 4.35 6.06 -13.10
N ALA A 8 3.94 4.89 -13.59
CA ALA A 8 2.72 4.22 -13.14
C ALA A 8 2.86 3.76 -11.68
N PHE A 9 3.99 3.14 -11.32
CA PHE A 9 4.30 2.81 -9.93
C PHE A 9 4.41 4.07 -9.07
N GLY A 10 5.14 5.08 -9.55
CA GLY A 10 5.30 6.34 -8.81
C GLY A 10 3.98 7.04 -8.51
N GLN A 11 3.06 7.06 -9.48
CA GLN A 11 1.73 7.61 -9.31
C GLN A 11 0.91 6.84 -8.26
N ARG A 12 1.07 5.51 -8.17
CA ARG A 12 0.40 4.71 -7.12
C ARG A 12 0.87 5.08 -5.71
N ILE A 13 2.18 5.25 -5.53
CA ILE A 13 2.76 5.68 -4.24
C ILE A 13 2.27 7.08 -3.88
N LEU A 14 2.25 8.00 -4.87
CA LEU A 14 1.73 9.34 -4.72
C LEU A 14 0.26 9.34 -4.27
N THR A 15 -0.59 8.61 -4.99
CA THR A 15 -2.02 8.47 -4.67
C THR A 15 -2.22 7.93 -3.26
N LEU A 16 -1.52 6.85 -2.91
CA LEU A 16 -1.62 6.24 -1.57
C LEU A 16 -1.20 7.24 -0.48
N ARG A 17 -0.10 7.97 -0.68
CA ARG A 17 0.34 9.02 0.25
C ARG A 17 -0.72 10.11 0.42
N THR A 18 -1.33 10.56 -0.67
CA THR A 18 -2.35 11.61 -0.61
C THR A 18 -3.63 11.15 0.06
N GLN A 19 -4.05 9.90 -0.15
CA GLN A 19 -5.19 9.30 0.56
C GLN A 19 -4.93 9.18 2.06
N LEU A 20 -3.67 8.94 2.45
CA LEU A 20 -3.25 8.98 3.85
C LEU A 20 -3.21 10.40 4.45
N GLY A 21 -3.44 11.45 3.66
CA GLY A 21 -3.31 12.85 4.11
C GLY A 21 -1.89 13.26 4.49
N LEU A 22 -0.87 12.52 4.05
CA LEU A 22 0.52 12.73 4.46
C LEU A 22 1.28 13.58 3.43
N THR A 23 2.22 14.41 3.92
CA THR A 23 3.25 15.01 3.05
C THR A 23 4.34 13.97 2.72
N GLN A 24 5.20 14.24 1.73
CA GLN A 24 6.36 13.38 1.44
C GLN A 24 7.25 13.19 2.68
N THR A 25 7.45 14.25 3.46
CA THR A 25 8.20 14.21 4.72
C THR A 25 7.45 13.41 5.78
N GLY A 26 6.14 13.59 5.89
CA GLY A 26 5.31 12.84 6.85
C GLY A 26 5.34 11.34 6.57
N LEU A 27 5.22 10.94 5.31
CA LEU A 27 5.36 9.54 4.92
C LEU A 27 6.76 9.01 5.22
N ALA A 28 7.80 9.79 4.89
CA ALA A 28 9.18 9.41 5.15
C ALA A 28 9.44 9.17 6.64
N GLN A 29 8.93 10.04 7.52
CA GLN A 29 9.03 9.89 8.98
C GLN A 29 8.29 8.63 9.47
N ARG A 30 7.07 8.37 8.98
CA ARG A 30 6.29 7.17 9.35
C ARG A 30 6.99 5.87 8.95
N LEU A 31 7.69 5.88 7.82
CA LEU A 31 8.40 4.71 7.29
C LEU A 31 9.87 4.63 7.73
N GLY A 32 10.39 5.62 8.48
CA GLY A 32 11.79 5.67 8.89
C GLY A 32 12.78 5.84 7.73
N VAL A 33 12.36 6.47 6.63
CA VAL A 33 13.19 6.70 5.42
C VAL A 33 13.45 8.19 5.20
N SER A 34 14.30 8.51 4.23
CA SER A 34 14.53 9.90 3.84
C SER A 34 13.40 10.43 2.93
N ARG A 35 13.09 11.73 3.01
CA ARG A 35 12.17 12.39 2.08
C ARG A 35 12.59 12.19 0.61
N LYS A 36 13.91 12.19 0.33
CA LYS A 36 14.44 11.93 -1.02
C LYS A 36 14.09 10.53 -1.52
N ALA A 37 14.03 9.53 -0.65
CA ALA A 37 13.59 8.18 -1.04
C ALA A 37 12.12 8.19 -1.50
N VAL A 38 11.23 8.81 -0.73
CA VAL A 38 9.81 8.95 -1.10
C VAL A 38 9.66 9.71 -2.42
N LEU A 39 10.39 10.80 -2.61
CA LEU A 39 10.40 11.55 -3.87
C LEU A 39 10.85 10.67 -5.06
N ALA A 40 11.88 9.84 -4.88
CA ALA A 40 12.38 8.97 -5.92
C ALA A 40 11.42 7.82 -6.25
N TRP A 41 10.66 7.33 -5.27
CA TRP A 41 9.58 6.36 -5.48
C TRP A 41 8.45 6.97 -6.29
N GLU A 42 7.97 8.15 -5.89
CA GLU A 42 6.90 8.88 -6.59
C GLU A 42 7.31 9.30 -8.01
N ALA A 43 8.59 9.55 -8.25
CA ALA A 43 9.14 9.83 -9.58
C ALA A 43 9.39 8.57 -10.42
N GLY A 44 9.04 7.37 -9.94
CA GLY A 44 9.24 6.10 -10.65
C GLY A 44 10.72 5.76 -10.88
N SER A 45 11.63 6.42 -10.16
CA SER A 45 13.08 6.32 -10.38
C SER A 45 13.74 5.28 -9.46
N SER A 46 13.03 4.84 -8.41
CA SER A 46 13.46 3.77 -7.52
C SER A 46 12.25 3.12 -6.86
N TYR A 47 12.47 2.01 -6.15
CA TYR A 47 11.41 1.25 -5.48
C TYR A 47 11.70 1.13 -3.97
N PRO A 48 10.67 1.09 -3.11
CA PRO A 48 10.85 0.78 -1.69
C PRO A 48 11.37 -0.65 -1.52
N LYS A 49 12.09 -0.91 -0.42
CA LYS A 49 12.43 -2.29 -0.03
C LYS A 49 11.19 -2.98 0.54
N ALA A 50 11.17 -4.31 0.49
CA ALA A 50 10.07 -5.14 1.00
C ALA A 50 9.55 -4.70 2.37
N GLY A 51 10.44 -4.46 3.36
CA GLY A 51 10.03 -3.98 4.69
C GLY A 51 9.30 -2.64 4.68
N HIS A 52 9.83 -1.63 3.97
CA HIS A 52 9.17 -0.33 3.86
C HIS A 52 7.87 -0.39 3.05
N LEU A 53 7.81 -1.28 2.05
CA LEU A 53 6.62 -1.51 1.25
C LEU A 53 5.52 -2.17 2.10
N GLN A 54 5.89 -3.16 2.91
CA GLN A 54 5.00 -3.82 3.87
C GLN A 54 4.44 -2.83 4.89
N GLN A 55 5.28 -1.92 5.41
CA GLN A 55 4.85 -0.84 6.29
C GLN A 55 3.91 0.15 5.59
N LEU A 56 4.22 0.53 4.34
CA LEU A 56 3.38 1.41 3.54
C LEU A 56 1.99 0.79 3.29
N ILE A 57 1.95 -0.49 2.95
CA ILE A 57 0.70 -1.25 2.78
C ILE A 57 -0.09 -1.27 4.09
N ALA A 58 0.55 -1.57 5.21
CA ALA A 58 -0.11 -1.59 6.51
C ALA A 58 -0.70 -0.23 6.89
N LEU A 59 -0.02 0.88 6.57
CA LEU A 59 -0.57 2.22 6.74
C LEU A 59 -1.78 2.47 5.83
N GLY A 60 -1.67 2.08 4.55
CA GLY A 60 -2.74 2.21 3.57
C GLY A 60 -4.01 1.45 3.97
N VAL A 61 -3.87 0.20 4.39
CA VAL A 61 -4.99 -0.64 4.85
C VAL A 61 -5.65 -0.03 6.09
N ARG A 62 -4.87 0.38 7.10
CA ARG A 62 -5.41 1.00 8.33
C ARG A 62 -6.17 2.31 8.09
N ALA A 63 -5.83 3.02 7.02
CA ALA A 63 -6.50 4.26 6.64
C ALA A 63 -7.58 4.04 5.57
N SER A 64 -7.88 2.79 5.21
CA SER A 64 -8.80 2.43 4.13
C SER A 64 -8.51 3.17 2.82
N ALA A 65 -7.22 3.33 2.52
CA ALA A 65 -6.74 4.00 1.32
C ALA A 65 -6.76 3.10 0.08
N PHE A 66 -7.05 1.80 0.27
CA PHE A 66 -7.30 0.82 -0.79
C PHE A 66 -8.82 0.61 -0.94
N PRO A 67 -9.29 0.26 -2.15
CA PRO A 67 -10.72 -0.02 -2.37
C PRO A 67 -11.13 -1.33 -1.68
N ALA A 68 -12.12 -1.26 -0.78
CA ALA A 68 -12.54 -2.34 0.13
C ALA A 68 -12.79 -3.71 -0.56
N GLU A 69 -13.40 -3.70 -1.74
CA GLU A 69 -13.73 -4.94 -2.47
C GLU A 69 -12.50 -5.60 -3.12
N ARG A 70 -11.40 -4.85 -3.29
CA ARG A 70 -10.21 -5.28 -4.06
C ARG A 70 -8.91 -5.01 -3.31
N GLU A 71 -8.93 -4.82 -2.00
CA GLU A 71 -7.74 -4.47 -1.22
C GLU A 71 -6.61 -5.50 -1.40
N ALA A 72 -6.91 -6.78 -1.23
CA ALA A 72 -5.92 -7.84 -1.38
C ALA A 72 -5.32 -7.88 -2.79
N GLU A 73 -6.13 -7.66 -3.83
CA GLU A 73 -5.68 -7.63 -5.23
C GLU A 73 -4.78 -6.43 -5.50
N GLU A 74 -5.19 -5.24 -5.06
CA GLU A 74 -4.44 -3.99 -5.22
C GLU A 74 -3.10 -4.05 -4.47
N ILE A 75 -3.08 -4.63 -3.26
CA ILE A 75 -1.86 -4.84 -2.48
C ILE A 75 -0.92 -5.80 -3.21
N ARG A 76 -1.42 -6.94 -3.69
CA ARG A 76 -0.62 -7.89 -4.50
C ARG A 76 -0.10 -7.24 -5.79
N ALA A 77 -0.91 -6.40 -6.42
CA ALA A 77 -0.51 -5.69 -7.64
C ALA A 77 0.56 -4.64 -7.35
N LEU A 78 0.45 -3.90 -6.24
CA LEU A 78 1.45 -2.95 -5.77
C LEU A 78 2.77 -3.66 -5.43
N TRP A 79 2.71 -4.81 -4.76
CA TRP A 79 3.90 -5.61 -4.42
C TRP A 79 4.66 -6.08 -5.66
N ARG A 80 3.93 -6.61 -6.66
CA ARG A 80 4.49 -7.04 -7.94
C ARG A 80 5.09 -5.86 -8.71
N ALA A 81 4.40 -4.72 -8.75
CA ALA A 81 4.88 -3.50 -9.40
C ALA A 81 6.14 -2.92 -8.72
N ALA A 82 6.33 -3.15 -7.43
CA ALA A 82 7.52 -2.72 -6.71
C ALA A 82 8.80 -3.52 -7.05
N ARG A 83 8.74 -4.48 -7.98
CA ARG A 83 9.87 -5.30 -8.45
C ARG A 83 10.64 -5.98 -7.32
N GLN A 84 9.93 -6.39 -6.26
CA GLN A 84 10.54 -7.10 -5.15
C GLN A 84 11.04 -8.48 -5.58
N LYS A 85 12.22 -8.86 -5.08
CA LYS A 85 12.78 -10.21 -5.29
C LYS A 85 12.12 -11.28 -4.43
N VAL A 86 11.33 -10.86 -3.45
CA VAL A 86 10.66 -11.74 -2.48
C VAL A 86 9.17 -11.77 -2.76
N LEU A 87 8.56 -12.94 -2.57
CA LEU A 87 7.11 -13.08 -2.65
C LEU A 87 6.45 -12.37 -1.48
N LEU A 88 5.23 -11.89 -1.72
CA LEU A 88 4.40 -11.36 -0.65
C LEU A 88 4.00 -12.53 0.26
N ASP A 89 4.15 -12.33 1.56
CA ASP A 89 3.63 -13.29 2.54
C ASP A 89 2.10 -13.17 2.58
N GLU A 90 1.42 -14.17 2.01
CA GLU A 90 -0.03 -14.22 1.92
C GLU A 90 -0.69 -14.40 3.29
N ALA A 91 -0.03 -15.08 4.23
CA ALA A 91 -0.55 -15.25 5.60
C ALA A 91 -0.47 -13.92 6.38
N TRP A 92 0.60 -13.16 6.19
CA TRP A 92 0.72 -11.79 6.70
C TRP A 92 -0.37 -10.88 6.12
N LEU A 93 -0.59 -10.93 4.80
CA LEU A 93 -1.62 -10.12 4.14
C LEU A 93 -3.02 -10.45 4.69
N ALA A 94 -3.35 -11.74 4.78
CA ALA A 94 -4.62 -12.19 5.34
C ALA A 94 -4.81 -11.71 6.79
N SER A 95 -3.79 -11.85 7.64
CA SER A 95 -3.85 -11.39 9.03
C SER A 95 -3.97 -9.86 9.13
N LEU A 96 -3.34 -9.09 8.24
CA LEU A 96 -3.44 -7.63 8.23
C LEU A 96 -4.87 -7.16 7.88
N LEU A 97 -5.48 -7.78 6.86
CA LEU A 97 -6.84 -7.45 6.44
C LEU A 97 -7.86 -7.88 7.50
N ASP A 98 -7.73 -9.07 8.06
CA ASP A 98 -8.57 -9.58 9.16
C ASP A 98 -8.55 -8.66 10.38
N ARG A 99 -7.37 -8.19 10.80
CA ARG A 99 -7.24 -7.25 11.93
C ARG A 99 -7.88 -5.88 11.68
N THR A 100 -7.96 -5.47 10.42
CA THR A 100 -8.47 -4.12 10.04
C THR A 100 -9.97 -4.17 9.76
N HIS A 101 -10.46 -5.28 9.21
CA HIS A 101 -11.88 -5.54 8.96
C HIS A 101 -12.29 -6.87 9.62
N PRO A 102 -12.42 -6.91 10.96
CA PRO A 102 -12.71 -8.16 11.68
C PRO A 102 -14.12 -8.73 11.42
N ALA A 103 -14.96 -8.06 10.62
CA ALA A 103 -16.33 -8.51 10.37
C ALA A 103 -16.93 -7.89 9.10
N LEU A 104 -16.67 -8.52 7.95
CA LEU A 104 -17.76 -8.76 6.98
C LEU A 104 -18.25 -10.20 7.13
N THR A 105 -18.33 -10.67 8.37
CA THR A 105 -19.12 -11.85 8.72
C THR A 105 -20.57 -11.45 8.54
N LEU A 106 -21.09 -11.72 7.33
CA LEU A 106 -22.45 -12.20 7.07
C LEU A 106 -23.45 -11.86 8.19
N LEU A 107 -23.92 -10.61 8.25
CA LEU A 107 -25.25 -10.37 8.81
C LEU A 107 -26.23 -10.96 7.78
N PRO A 108 -27.03 -12.00 8.11
CA PRO A 108 -28.18 -12.29 7.28
C PRO A 108 -29.06 -11.04 7.23
N PRO A 109 -29.69 -10.71 6.09
CA PRO A 109 -30.62 -9.59 6.03
C PRO A 109 -31.66 -9.79 7.12
N VAL A 110 -31.70 -8.88 8.10
CA VAL A 110 -32.74 -8.85 9.10
C VAL A 110 -34.05 -8.64 8.33
N PRO A 111 -35.02 -9.56 8.36
CA PRO A 111 -36.32 -9.30 7.77
C PRO A 111 -36.94 -8.13 8.53
N LEU A 112 -37.31 -7.07 7.81
CA LEU A 112 -38.26 -6.09 8.33
C LEU A 112 -39.63 -6.80 8.39
N GLU A 113 -40.03 -7.21 9.59
CA GLU A 113 -41.46 -7.40 9.93
C GLU A 113 -42.11 -6.04 10.22
#